data_AF-A0A9P7N8Y9-F1
#
_entry.id   AF-A0A9P7N8Y9-F1
#
_cell.length_a   1.000
_cell.length_b   1.000
_cell.length_c   1.000
_cell.angle_alpha   90.00
_cell.angle_beta   90.00
_cell.angle_gamma   90.00
#
_symmetry.space_group_name_H-M   'P 1'
#
loop_
_entity.id
_entity.type
_entity.pdbx_description
1 polymer ?
#
loop_
_entity_poly.entity_id
_entity_poly.type
_entity_poly.pdbx_seq_one_letter_code
_entity_poly.pdbx_strand_id
1 'polypeptide(L)'
;MSTPRPSIVGPDSGPEPPYPYTMEGKVIKGFGRGSKELGIPTANLPVDTSLTPWIESIPSGVYFGYASLQLPDQHPQKKAQHHAGTSESESDPSSSSSSSFDLFPMVMSIGYNPFYKNTVRSAEVHVLHAFEADFYGAHMRLLILGFIREERDYESLGALVEDIEMDCRVARASLERGGWRAEAVRVKGEGEGNDSEGNGAEWLVRKL
;
A
#
# COMPACT_ATOMS: atom_id res chain seq x y z
N MET A 1 -12.20 -26.59 16.09
CA MET A 1 -12.99 -25.77 15.15
C MET A 1 -12.26 -24.46 15.02
N SER A 2 -11.83 -24.09 13.80
CA SER A 2 -11.16 -22.80 13.57
C SER A 2 -12.17 -21.67 13.82
N THR A 3 -11.78 -20.62 14.52
CA THR A 3 -12.62 -19.43 14.70
C THR A 3 -12.86 -18.79 13.33
N PRO A 4 -14.11 -18.38 13.01
CA PRO A 4 -14.38 -17.71 11.76
C PRO A 4 -13.58 -16.41 11.69
N ARG A 5 -13.00 -16.13 10.51
CA ARG A 5 -12.21 -14.91 10.29
C ARG A 5 -13.10 -13.68 10.49
N PRO A 6 -12.64 -12.66 11.23
CA PRO A 6 -13.44 -11.46 11.43
C PRO A 6 -13.60 -10.69 10.10
N SER A 7 -14.72 -10.01 9.92
CA SER A 7 -15.02 -9.22 8.72
C SER A 7 -14.39 -7.82 8.72
N ILE A 8 -13.94 -7.36 9.89
CA ILE A 8 -13.18 -6.11 10.12
C ILE A 8 -12.12 -6.36 11.18
N VAL A 9 -11.10 -5.51 11.27
CA VAL A 9 -10.04 -5.62 12.30
C VAL A 9 -9.86 -4.32 13.09
N GLY A 10 -9.49 -4.45 14.37
CA GLY A 10 -9.23 -3.32 15.26
C GLY A 10 -10.49 -2.51 15.67
N PRO A 11 -10.34 -1.56 16.61
CA PRO A 11 -11.45 -0.82 17.19
C PRO A 11 -12.01 0.25 16.25
N ASP A 12 -13.22 0.73 16.51
CA ASP A 12 -13.87 1.75 15.68
C ASP A 12 -13.19 3.12 15.75
N SER A 13 -12.43 3.38 16.82
CA SER A 13 -11.67 4.62 17.01
C SER A 13 -10.52 4.80 16.04
N GLY A 14 -10.05 3.73 15.39
CA GLY A 14 -8.92 3.79 14.45
C GLY A 14 -7.79 2.83 14.80
N PRO A 15 -6.64 2.95 14.11
CA PRO A 15 -5.45 2.18 14.42
C PRO A 15 -4.92 2.51 15.81
N GLU A 16 -4.44 1.50 16.52
CA GLU A 16 -3.78 1.63 17.83
C GLU A 16 -2.26 1.43 17.68
N PRO A 17 -1.43 1.95 18.61
CA PRO A 17 0.00 1.69 18.61
C PRO A 17 0.30 0.18 18.46
N PRO A 18 1.28 -0.19 17.62
CA PRO A 18 2.32 0.67 17.02
C PRO A 18 1.95 1.34 15.69
N TYR A 19 0.70 1.21 15.21
CA TYR A 19 0.27 1.81 13.96
C TYR A 19 0.03 3.33 14.11
N PRO A 20 0.17 4.10 13.01
CA PRO A 20 0.56 3.65 11.68
C PRO A 20 2.07 3.40 11.53
N TYR A 21 2.42 2.42 10.70
CA TYR A 21 3.77 2.34 10.12
C TYR A 21 3.80 3.02 8.77
N THR A 22 4.96 3.58 8.42
CA THR A 22 5.19 4.23 7.14
C THR A 22 6.33 3.56 6.37
N MET A 23 6.19 3.47 5.05
CA MET A 23 7.21 2.96 4.13
C MET A 23 7.09 3.70 2.80
N GLU A 24 8.20 3.99 2.13
CA GLU A 24 8.20 4.50 0.77
C GLU A 24 9.33 3.91 -0.07
N GLY A 25 9.16 3.96 -1.39
CA GLY A 25 10.17 3.51 -2.32
C GLY A 25 9.66 3.43 -3.76
N LYS A 26 10.56 3.11 -4.67
CA LYS A 26 10.20 2.81 -6.06
C LYS A 26 9.71 1.38 -6.18
N VAL A 27 8.62 1.18 -6.92
CA VAL A 27 8.10 -0.16 -7.23
C VAL A 27 9.12 -0.93 -8.07
N ILE A 28 9.56 -2.08 -7.56
CA ILE A 28 10.51 -2.98 -8.23
C ILE A 28 9.82 -4.24 -8.74
N LYS A 29 10.48 -4.93 -9.67
CA LYS A 29 10.03 -6.24 -10.14
C LYS A 29 10.24 -7.27 -9.04
N GLY A 30 9.21 -8.07 -8.76
CA GLY A 30 9.33 -9.28 -7.96
C GLY A 30 9.88 -10.46 -8.77
N PHE A 31 9.69 -11.66 -8.25
CA PHE A 31 10.23 -12.90 -8.82
C PHE A 31 9.25 -13.62 -9.78
N GLY A 32 8.21 -12.93 -10.26
CA GLY A 32 7.31 -13.48 -11.28
C GLY A 32 6.51 -14.71 -10.83
N ARG A 33 6.05 -14.77 -9.57
CA ARG A 33 5.34 -15.92 -8.98
C ARG A 33 3.88 -16.09 -9.45
N GLY A 34 3.51 -15.54 -10.60
CA GLY A 34 2.17 -15.71 -11.17
C GLY A 34 1.05 -14.90 -10.50
N SER A 35 1.32 -14.04 -9.51
CA SER A 35 0.29 -13.25 -8.82
C SER A 35 -0.62 -12.45 -9.77
N LYS A 36 -0.06 -11.96 -10.88
CA LYS A 36 -0.81 -11.32 -11.98
C LYS A 36 -1.76 -12.27 -12.70
N GLU A 37 -1.36 -13.53 -12.92
CA GLU A 37 -2.20 -14.57 -13.53
C GLU A 37 -3.34 -15.00 -12.59
N LEU A 38 -3.17 -14.81 -11.28
CA LEU A 38 -4.19 -15.04 -10.26
C LEU A 38 -5.16 -13.85 -10.11
N GLY A 39 -4.98 -12.77 -10.88
CA GLY A 39 -5.77 -11.55 -10.77
C GLY A 39 -5.44 -10.68 -9.55
N ILE A 40 -4.34 -10.96 -8.85
CA ILE A 40 -3.91 -10.28 -7.62
C ILE A 40 -2.47 -9.76 -7.82
N PRO A 41 -2.23 -8.80 -8.73
CA PRO A 41 -0.89 -8.30 -9.00
C PRO A 41 -0.29 -7.62 -7.75
N THR A 42 0.97 -7.94 -7.44
CA THR A 42 1.69 -7.37 -6.29
C THR A 42 2.86 -6.48 -6.73
N ALA A 43 2.90 -5.26 -6.20
CA ALA A 43 4.03 -4.34 -6.30
C ALA A 43 5.04 -4.67 -5.20
N ASN A 44 6.31 -4.86 -5.55
CA ASN A 44 7.36 -5.09 -4.57
C ASN A 44 8.03 -3.75 -4.22
N LEU A 45 8.32 -3.53 -2.94
CA LEU A 45 9.14 -2.41 -2.48
C LEU A 45 10.49 -2.90 -1.95
N PRO A 46 11.58 -2.13 -2.16
CA PRO A 46 12.86 -2.44 -1.54
C PRO A 46 12.74 -2.34 -0.02
N VAL A 47 13.27 -3.33 0.68
CA VAL A 47 13.38 -3.28 2.13
C VAL A 47 14.75 -2.71 2.49
N ASP A 48 14.75 -1.50 3.04
CA ASP A 48 15.92 -0.83 3.60
C ASP A 48 15.67 -0.56 5.08
N THR A 49 16.38 -1.28 5.94
CA THR A 49 16.16 -1.22 7.39
C THR A 49 16.73 0.04 8.02
N SER A 50 17.56 0.80 7.30
CA SER A 50 17.97 2.14 7.72
C SER A 50 16.82 3.16 7.61
N LEU A 51 15.91 2.96 6.65
CA LEU A 51 14.74 3.81 6.42
C LEU A 51 13.48 3.25 7.09
N THR A 52 13.37 1.92 7.19
CA THR A 52 12.20 1.20 7.71
C THR A 52 12.59 0.18 8.79
N PRO A 53 13.22 0.61 9.91
CA PRO A 53 13.78 -0.31 10.91
C PRO A 53 12.73 -1.23 11.56
N TRP A 54 11.49 -0.76 11.66
CA TRP A 54 10.38 -1.54 12.23
C TRP A 54 10.09 -2.84 11.45
N ILE A 55 10.47 -2.92 10.17
CA ILE A 55 10.14 -4.08 9.32
C ILE A 55 10.92 -5.34 9.70
N GLU A 56 12.05 -5.19 10.43
CA GLU A 56 12.85 -6.30 10.93
C GLU A 56 12.14 -7.09 12.04
N SER A 57 11.35 -6.41 12.87
CA SER A 57 10.76 -6.98 14.08
C SER A 57 9.24 -7.19 13.97
N ILE A 58 8.59 -6.58 12.98
CA ILE A 58 7.15 -6.75 12.77
C ILE A 58 6.82 -8.21 12.39
N PRO A 59 5.74 -8.82 12.91
CA PRO A 59 5.36 -10.18 12.55
C PRO A 59 5.21 -10.38 11.04
N SER A 60 5.54 -11.57 10.52
CA SER A 60 5.17 -11.90 9.15
C SER A 60 3.66 -12.09 9.02
N GLY A 61 3.11 -11.70 7.89
CA GLY A 61 1.70 -11.89 7.58
C GLY A 61 1.13 -10.80 6.67
N VAL A 62 -0.18 -10.68 6.71
CA VAL A 62 -0.95 -9.76 5.87
C VAL A 62 -1.38 -8.55 6.69
N TYR A 63 -1.05 -7.38 6.18
CA TYR A 63 -1.37 -6.06 6.69
C TYR A 63 -2.26 -5.31 5.70
N PHE A 64 -2.80 -4.18 6.12
CA PHE A 64 -3.61 -3.32 5.26
C PHE A 64 -3.42 -1.85 5.59
N GLY A 65 -3.87 -0.99 4.68
CA GLY A 65 -3.82 0.45 4.85
C GLY A 65 -4.01 1.17 3.53
N TYR A 66 -3.27 2.26 3.34
CA TYR A 66 -3.31 3.04 2.10
C TYR A 66 -1.98 2.99 1.36
N ALA A 67 -2.06 2.92 0.04
CA ALA A 67 -0.97 3.19 -0.87
C ALA A 67 -1.24 4.52 -1.58
N SER A 68 -0.21 5.37 -1.62
CA SER A 68 -0.16 6.56 -2.45
C SER A 68 0.80 6.29 -3.61
N LEU A 69 0.37 6.55 -4.83
CA LEU A 69 1.10 6.19 -6.04
C LEU A 69 1.23 7.39 -6.97
N GLN A 70 2.46 7.67 -7.37
CA GLN A 70 2.76 8.59 -8.47
C GLN A 70 2.94 7.78 -9.75
N LEU A 71 1.88 7.68 -10.55
CA LEU A 71 1.94 6.94 -11.82
C LEU A 71 3.01 7.55 -12.76
N PRO A 72 3.76 6.73 -13.51
CA PRO A 72 4.70 7.21 -14.51
C PRO A 72 3.99 8.02 -15.61
N ASP A 73 4.65 9.04 -16.18
CA ASP A 73 4.06 9.93 -17.20
C ASP A 73 3.50 9.19 -18.42
N GLN A 74 4.08 8.04 -18.74
CA GLN A 74 3.68 7.25 -19.89
C GLN A 74 2.49 6.32 -19.61
N HIS A 75 2.03 6.21 -18.35
CA HIS A 75 0.97 5.30 -17.94
C HIS A 75 -0.38 5.70 -18.57
N PRO A 76 -1.15 4.75 -19.16
CA PRO A 76 -2.42 5.04 -19.84
C PRO A 76 -3.42 5.80 -18.97
N GLN A 77 -3.57 5.38 -17.71
CA GLN A 77 -4.50 6.00 -16.78
C GLN A 77 -4.08 7.41 -16.31
N LYS A 78 -2.79 7.77 -16.41
CA LYS A 78 -2.32 9.15 -16.16
C LYS A 78 -2.67 10.07 -17.32
N LYS A 79 -2.61 9.57 -18.56
CA LYS A 79 -3.01 10.31 -19.76
C LYS A 79 -4.52 10.56 -19.83
N ALA A 80 -5.32 9.62 -19.31
CA ALA A 80 -6.78 9.74 -19.25
C ALA A 80 -7.25 10.89 -18.34
N GLN A 81 -6.55 11.14 -17.22
CA GLN A 81 -6.83 12.28 -16.34
C GLN A 81 -6.60 13.64 -17.04
N HIS A 82 -5.64 13.72 -17.98
CA HIS A 82 -5.39 14.93 -18.77
C HIS A 82 -6.38 15.16 -19.92
N HIS A 83 -7.21 14.19 -20.31
CA HIS A 83 -8.16 14.30 -21.42
C HIS A 83 -9.63 14.32 -21.00
N ALA A 84 -9.96 14.06 -19.72
CA ALA A 84 -11.34 14.08 -19.23
C ALA A 84 -11.82 15.48 -18.79
N GLY A 85 -11.08 16.54 -19.12
CA GLY A 85 -11.39 17.91 -18.71
C GLY A 85 -10.76 18.97 -19.60
N THR A 86 -11.14 19.02 -20.88
CA THR A 86 -10.94 20.22 -21.71
C THR A 86 -12.17 20.48 -22.57
N SER A 87 -13.06 21.35 -22.05
CA SER A 87 -13.49 22.47 -22.88
C SER A 87 -12.27 23.34 -23.09
N GLU A 88 -11.96 23.61 -24.35
CA GLU A 88 -10.78 24.31 -24.82
C GLU A 88 -10.69 25.73 -24.23
N SER A 89 -9.69 25.97 -23.40
CA SER A 89 -9.14 27.31 -23.20
C SER A 89 -7.62 27.18 -23.13
N GLU A 90 -6.96 27.66 -24.19
CA GLU A 90 -5.52 27.78 -24.28
C GLU A 90 -5.02 28.75 -23.20
N SER A 91 -4.29 28.23 -22.21
CA SER A 91 -3.47 29.07 -21.34
C SER A 91 -2.23 28.33 -20.83
N ASP A 92 -1.08 28.87 -21.22
CA ASP A 92 0.20 28.90 -20.52
C ASP A 92 1.04 27.58 -20.42
N PRO A 93 2.15 27.44 -21.18
CA PRO A 93 3.03 26.26 -21.13
C PRO A 93 3.99 26.26 -19.92
N SER A 94 3.75 27.09 -18.91
CA SER A 94 4.63 27.22 -17.73
C SER A 94 4.10 26.55 -16.45
N SER A 95 2.92 25.92 -16.45
CA SER A 95 2.47 25.12 -15.30
C SER A 95 3.25 23.80 -15.28
N SER A 96 4.31 23.76 -14.45
CA SER A 96 5.03 22.54 -14.13
C SER A 96 4.04 21.43 -13.80
N SER A 97 4.18 20.29 -14.49
CA SER A 97 3.38 19.09 -14.28
C SER A 97 3.55 18.62 -12.84
N SER A 98 2.72 19.11 -11.93
CA SER A 98 2.72 18.64 -10.55
C SER A 98 2.31 17.18 -10.61
N SER A 99 3.27 16.29 -10.38
CA SER A 99 2.97 14.87 -10.29
C SER A 99 2.10 14.65 -9.06
N SER A 100 0.80 14.55 -9.28
CA SER A 100 -0.16 14.22 -8.22
C SER A 100 0.04 12.76 -7.82
N PHE A 101 -0.12 12.52 -6.53
CA PHE A 101 -0.22 11.19 -5.97
C PHE A 101 -1.69 10.80 -5.86
N ASP A 102 -2.04 9.61 -6.33
CA ASP A 102 -3.37 9.03 -6.14
C ASP A 102 -3.38 8.08 -4.93
N LEU A 103 -4.45 8.10 -4.14
CA LEU A 103 -4.61 7.27 -2.93
C LEU A 103 -5.52 6.08 -3.18
N PHE A 104 -5.07 4.91 -2.74
CA PHE A 104 -5.78 3.64 -2.89
C PHE A 104 -5.72 2.83 -1.60
N PRO A 105 -6.80 2.11 -1.23
CA PRO A 105 -6.70 1.02 -0.26
C PRO A 105 -5.73 -0.06 -0.75
N MET A 106 -5.03 -0.71 0.17
CA MET A 106 -4.10 -1.80 -0.16
C MET A 106 -4.14 -2.90 0.91
N VAL A 107 -3.73 -4.09 0.50
CA VAL A 107 -3.21 -5.13 1.40
C VAL A 107 -1.74 -5.34 1.12
N MET A 108 -0.99 -5.75 2.14
CA MET A 108 0.46 -5.94 2.05
C MET A 108 0.86 -7.24 2.73
N SER A 109 1.61 -8.07 2.03
CA SER A 109 2.29 -9.22 2.61
C SER A 109 3.70 -8.80 3.05
N ILE A 110 4.03 -9.04 4.31
CA ILE A 110 5.39 -8.91 4.83
C ILE A 110 5.85 -10.29 5.28
N GLY A 111 6.97 -10.75 4.72
CA GLY A 111 7.49 -12.09 4.96
C GLY A 111 9.00 -12.14 4.79
N TYR A 112 9.51 -13.31 4.41
CA TYR A 112 10.91 -13.51 4.07
C TYR A 112 11.06 -14.01 2.65
N ASN A 113 12.14 -13.60 2.00
CA ASN A 113 12.44 -14.01 0.63
C ASN A 113 13.09 -15.42 0.60
N PRO A 114 12.45 -16.44 0.01
CA PRO A 114 13.00 -17.79 -0.06
C PRO A 114 14.29 -17.92 -0.86
N PHE A 115 14.52 -17.04 -1.85
CA PHE A 115 15.73 -17.06 -2.67
C PHE A 115 16.98 -16.65 -1.88
N TYR A 116 16.80 -15.90 -0.80
CA TYR A 116 17.87 -15.51 0.12
C TYR A 116 17.81 -16.33 1.41
N LYS A 117 17.47 -17.62 1.31
CA LYS A 117 17.39 -18.54 2.46
C LYS A 117 16.51 -18.03 3.61
N ASN A 118 15.47 -17.25 3.28
CA ASN A 118 14.59 -16.59 4.24
C ASN A 118 15.31 -15.67 5.24
N THR A 119 16.44 -15.06 4.88
CA THR A 119 17.16 -14.13 5.77
C THR A 119 16.89 -12.66 5.46
N VAL A 120 16.24 -12.37 4.34
CA VAL A 120 15.92 -11.01 3.88
C VAL A 120 14.41 -10.82 3.90
N ARG A 121 13.93 -9.76 4.55
CA ARG A 121 12.49 -9.41 4.57
C ARG A 121 11.99 -9.07 3.17
N SER A 122 10.75 -9.41 2.88
CA SER A 122 10.04 -9.02 1.66
C SER A 122 8.80 -8.18 2.00
N ALA A 123 8.50 -7.24 1.10
CA ALA A 123 7.38 -6.30 1.21
C ALA A 123 6.62 -6.27 -0.13
N GLU A 124 5.45 -6.91 -0.17
CA GLU A 124 4.63 -7.05 -1.37
C GLU A 124 3.26 -6.42 -1.17
N VAL A 125 2.90 -5.45 -2.01
CA VAL A 125 1.68 -4.66 -1.89
C VAL A 125 0.72 -5.02 -3.02
N HIS A 126 -0.49 -5.45 -2.68
CA HIS A 126 -1.59 -5.49 -3.63
C HIS A 126 -2.47 -4.24 -3.44
N VAL A 127 -2.40 -3.33 -4.40
CA VAL A 127 -3.26 -2.15 -4.44
C VAL A 127 -4.66 -2.59 -4.86
N LEU A 128 -5.69 -2.20 -4.09
CA LEU A 128 -7.07 -2.60 -4.32
C LEU A 128 -7.74 -1.78 -5.44
N HIS A 129 -7.04 -1.66 -6.56
CA HIS A 129 -7.44 -0.95 -7.77
C HIS A 129 -6.97 -1.71 -9.01
N ALA A 130 -7.81 -1.76 -10.04
CA ALA A 130 -7.49 -2.41 -11.30
C ALA A 130 -6.74 -1.43 -12.22
N PHE A 131 -5.45 -1.68 -12.43
CA PHE A 131 -4.62 -0.90 -13.34
C PHE A 131 -4.60 -1.54 -14.74
N GLU A 132 -4.64 -0.69 -15.77
CA GLU A 132 -4.55 -1.11 -17.17
C GLU A 132 -3.12 -1.51 -17.60
N ALA A 133 -2.12 -1.08 -16.85
CA ALA A 133 -0.71 -1.36 -17.13
C ALA A 133 0.11 -1.48 -15.84
N ASP A 134 1.33 -2.01 -15.98
CA ASP A 134 2.28 -2.07 -14.87
C ASP A 134 2.85 -0.67 -14.59
N PHE A 135 3.20 -0.41 -13.33
CA PHE A 135 3.73 0.86 -12.84
C PHE A 135 5.12 0.71 -12.18
N TYR A 136 5.98 -0.18 -12.73
CA TYR A 136 7.36 -0.32 -12.24
C TYR A 136 8.12 1.01 -12.28
N GLY A 137 8.92 1.27 -11.26
CA GLY A 137 9.67 2.51 -11.08
C GLY A 137 8.84 3.68 -10.54
N ALA A 138 7.51 3.55 -10.45
CA ALA A 138 6.64 4.53 -9.80
C ALA A 138 7.02 4.72 -8.34
N HIS A 139 6.92 5.95 -7.85
CA HIS A 139 7.09 6.23 -6.43
C HIS A 139 5.82 5.83 -5.69
N MET A 140 5.97 5.00 -4.66
CA MET A 140 4.87 4.55 -3.81
C MET A 140 5.17 4.89 -2.36
N ARG A 141 4.16 5.38 -1.64
CA ARG A 141 4.18 5.54 -0.18
C ARG A 141 3.08 4.70 0.44
N LEU A 142 3.35 4.14 1.60
CA LEU A 142 2.44 3.26 2.33
C LEU A 142 2.19 3.82 3.72
N LEU A 143 0.92 3.78 4.11
CA LEU A 143 0.47 3.99 5.47
C LEU A 143 -0.18 2.69 5.94
N ILE A 144 0.56 1.90 6.72
CA ILE A 144 0.13 0.59 7.22
C ILE A 144 -0.61 0.79 8.53
N LEU A 145 -1.88 0.39 8.58
CA LEU A 145 -2.79 0.73 9.68
C LEU A 145 -3.13 -0.45 10.61
N GLY A 146 -2.91 -1.68 10.15
CA GLY A 146 -3.21 -2.83 10.98
C GLY A 146 -2.83 -4.16 10.35
N PHE A 147 -2.99 -5.20 11.17
CA PHE A 147 -2.72 -6.59 10.84
C PHE A 147 -4.03 -7.35 10.62
N ILE A 148 -4.08 -8.16 9.55
CA ILE A 148 -5.23 -9.01 9.22
C ILE A 148 -4.99 -10.43 9.76
N ARG A 149 -3.84 -11.03 9.45
CA ARG A 149 -3.54 -12.43 9.79
C ARG A 149 -2.07 -12.77 9.58
N GLU A 150 -1.64 -13.85 10.23
CA GLU A 150 -0.33 -14.48 10.02
C GLU A 150 -0.21 -15.09 8.61
N GLU A 151 1.03 -15.39 8.21
CA GLU A 151 1.32 -16.21 7.04
C GLU A 151 0.65 -17.58 7.19
N ARG A 152 0.22 -18.15 6.07
CA ARG A 152 -0.46 -19.45 6.04
C ARG A 152 0.14 -20.30 4.93
N ASP A 153 0.25 -21.59 5.20
CA ASP A 153 0.50 -22.59 4.18
C ASP A 153 -0.81 -22.95 3.49
N TYR A 154 -0.74 -23.18 2.17
CA TYR A 154 -1.89 -23.50 1.35
C TYR A 154 -1.67 -24.82 0.62
N GLU A 155 -2.63 -25.72 0.75
CA GLU A 155 -2.63 -27.01 0.04
C GLU A 155 -3.06 -26.86 -1.43
N SER A 156 -3.67 -25.73 -1.80
CA SER A 156 -4.08 -25.44 -3.17
C SER A 156 -4.02 -23.94 -3.50
N LEU A 157 -3.90 -23.66 -4.80
CA LEU A 157 -3.95 -22.31 -5.32
C LEU A 157 -5.31 -21.62 -5.06
N GLY A 158 -6.42 -22.38 -5.13
CA GLY A 158 -7.76 -21.85 -4.85
C GLY A 158 -7.90 -21.36 -3.42
N ALA A 159 -7.40 -22.13 -2.45
CA ALA A 159 -7.42 -21.73 -1.04
C ALA A 159 -6.60 -20.46 -0.78
N LEU A 160 -5.46 -20.30 -1.46
CA LEU A 160 -4.66 -19.06 -1.40
C LEU A 160 -5.45 -17.86 -1.94
N VAL A 161 -6.06 -17.99 -3.12
CA VAL A 161 -6.84 -16.91 -3.74
C VAL A 161 -8.03 -16.53 -2.86
N GLU A 162 -8.79 -17.50 -2.36
CA GLU A 162 -9.93 -17.25 -1.46
C GLU A 162 -9.54 -16.46 -0.20
N ASP A 163 -8.38 -16.80 0.38
CA ASP A 163 -7.89 -16.10 1.57
C ASP A 163 -7.43 -14.67 1.25
N ILE A 164 -6.80 -14.44 0.10
CA ILE A 164 -6.40 -13.09 -0.33
C ILE A 164 -7.64 -12.24 -0.65
N GLU A 165 -8.65 -12.80 -1.30
CA GLU A 165 -9.91 -12.09 -1.54
C GLU A 165 -10.58 -11.72 -0.21
N MET A 166 -10.53 -12.61 0.78
CA MET A 166 -11.01 -12.32 2.13
C MET A 166 -10.17 -11.21 2.78
N ASP A 167 -8.84 -11.23 2.65
CA ASP A 167 -7.96 -10.15 3.12
C ASP A 167 -8.38 -8.80 2.51
N CYS A 168 -8.63 -8.77 1.20
CA CYS A 168 -9.08 -7.57 0.49
C CYS A 168 -10.46 -7.08 0.97
N ARG A 169 -11.40 -7.99 1.24
CA ARG A 169 -12.72 -7.65 1.80
C ARG A 169 -12.59 -7.04 3.20
N VAL A 170 -11.79 -7.67 4.07
CA VAL A 170 -11.54 -7.19 5.44
C VAL A 170 -10.86 -5.82 5.42
N ALA A 171 -9.87 -5.62 4.55
CA ALA A 171 -9.19 -4.33 4.40
C ALA A 171 -10.17 -3.22 4.01
N ARG A 172 -10.99 -3.43 2.96
CA ARG A 172 -12.00 -2.44 2.53
C ARG A 172 -12.98 -2.11 3.65
N ALA A 173 -13.60 -3.12 4.25
CA ALA A 173 -14.58 -2.93 5.32
C ALA A 173 -13.97 -2.22 6.55
N SER A 174 -12.70 -2.51 6.87
CA SER A 174 -12.01 -1.86 8.00
C SER A 174 -11.73 -0.38 7.71
N LEU A 175 -11.30 -0.04 6.49
CA LEU A 175 -10.92 1.31 6.05
C LEU A 175 -12.11 2.24 5.79
N GLU A 176 -13.31 1.70 5.55
CA GLU A 176 -14.54 2.49 5.39
C GLU A 176 -14.95 3.22 6.68
N ARG A 177 -14.48 2.76 7.85
CA ARG A 177 -14.78 3.34 9.16
C ARG A 177 -14.04 4.65 9.39
N GLY A 178 -14.69 5.60 10.07
CA GLY A 178 -14.19 6.97 10.25
C GLY A 178 -12.77 7.07 10.81
N GLY A 179 -12.46 6.34 11.89
CA GLY A 179 -11.12 6.35 12.51
C GLY A 179 -10.01 5.71 11.66
N TRP A 180 -10.36 5.05 10.57
CA TRP A 180 -9.44 4.33 9.68
C TRP A 180 -9.23 5.05 8.34
N ARG A 181 -9.86 6.21 8.15
CA ARG A 181 -9.62 7.06 6.98
C ARG A 181 -8.24 7.72 7.06
N ALA A 182 -7.57 7.88 5.92
CA ALA A 182 -6.22 8.44 5.89
C ALA A 182 -6.13 9.84 6.54
N GLU A 183 -7.19 10.64 6.42
CA GLU A 183 -7.31 11.99 7.00
C GLU A 183 -7.49 11.97 8.53
N ALA A 184 -8.01 10.86 9.08
CA ALA A 184 -8.22 10.70 10.53
C ALA A 184 -6.97 10.18 11.25
N VAL A 185 -6.07 9.51 10.52
CA VAL A 185 -4.85 8.91 11.08
C VAL A 185 -3.78 9.97 11.28
N ARG A 186 -3.04 9.90 12.40
CA ARG A 186 -1.90 10.77 12.72
C ARG A 186 -0.59 10.08 12.42
N VAL A 187 0.33 10.81 11.77
CA VAL A 187 1.66 10.33 11.42
C VAL A 187 2.69 11.26 12.05
N LYS A 188 3.72 10.68 12.67
CA LYS A 188 4.85 11.45 13.22
C LYS A 188 5.65 12.05 12.08
N GLY A 189 5.94 13.34 12.15
CA GLY A 189 6.78 14.02 11.16
C GLY A 189 8.20 13.46 11.10
N GLU A 190 8.79 13.45 9.90
CA GLU A 190 10.21 13.14 9.69
C GLU A 190 11.05 14.39 10.03
N GLY A 191 11.72 14.39 11.17
CA GLY A 191 12.64 15.47 11.58
C GLY A 191 13.08 15.34 13.04
N GLU A 192 14.39 15.44 13.30
CA GLU A 192 14.93 15.50 14.67
C GLU A 192 14.40 16.76 15.38
N GLY A 193 13.51 16.57 16.35
CA GLY A 193 13.12 17.63 17.29
C GLY A 193 11.84 18.42 16.98
N ASN A 194 10.97 17.96 16.07
CA ASN A 194 9.66 18.59 15.88
C ASN A 194 8.52 17.57 16.12
N ASP A 195 7.84 17.67 17.26
CA ASP A 195 6.65 16.90 17.65
C ASP A 195 5.40 17.26 16.82
N SER A 196 5.56 17.68 15.56
CA SER A 196 4.44 18.01 14.70
C SER A 196 3.85 16.73 14.11
N GLU A 197 2.72 16.29 14.66
CA GLU A 197 1.89 15.24 14.07
C GLU A 197 1.16 15.78 12.83
N GLY A 198 1.46 15.23 11.66
CA GLY A 198 0.69 15.46 10.43
C GLY A 198 -0.49 14.49 10.31
N ASN A 199 -1.44 14.78 9.42
CA ASN A 199 -2.44 13.77 9.07
C ASN A 199 -1.88 12.79 8.01
N GLY A 200 -2.39 11.56 8.00
CA GLY A 200 -1.87 10.49 7.14
C GLY A 200 -2.06 10.76 5.65
N ALA A 201 -3.16 11.40 5.26
CA ALA A 201 -3.41 11.79 3.88
C ALA A 201 -2.36 12.77 3.34
N GLU A 202 -1.99 13.79 4.13
CA GLU A 202 -0.93 14.76 3.80
C GLU A 202 0.43 14.09 3.68
N TRP A 203 0.78 13.20 4.61
CA TRP A 203 2.03 12.44 4.56
C TRP A 203 2.12 11.60 3.27
N LEU A 204 1.01 10.97 2.88
CA LEU A 204 0.91 10.13 1.67
C LEU A 204 1.14 10.94 0.37
N VAL A 205 0.62 12.17 0.27
CA VAL A 205 0.69 12.99 -0.96
C VAL A 205 1.77 14.07 -0.94
N ARG A 206 2.65 14.10 0.07
CA ARG A 206 3.70 15.12 0.18
C ARG A 206 4.57 15.20 -1.09
N LYS A 207 5.06 16.38 -1.42
CA LYS A 207 6.03 16.53 -2.51
C LYS A 207 7.31 15.76 -2.17
N LEU A 208 7.92 15.14 -3.20
CA LEU A 208 9.25 14.53 -3.09
C LEU A 208 10.33 15.59 -2.89
#